data_AF-D2IYR1-F1
#
_entry.id   AF-D2IYR1-F1
#
_cell.length_a   1.000
_cell.length_b   1.000
_cell.length_c   1.000
_cell.angle_alpha   90.00
_cell.angle_beta   90.00
_cell.angle_gamma   90.00
#
_symmetry.space_group_name_H-M   'P 1'
#
loop_
_entity.id
_entity.type
_entity.pdbx_description
1 polymer ?
#
loop_
_entity_poly.entity_id
_entity_poly.type
_entity_poly.pdbx_seq_one_letter_code
_entity_poly.pdbx_strand_id
1 'polypeptide(L)'
;MKPPGPPGSGTPPTAEERAARKIAHECADECLYKSSNLLTSAGELDKDAIKALVTKLYTGDWATAATTAIDKCLASAKGEVEATSKCKSGSFQLSRCFMRSMFLGCPASSWTESTECAAAKARLTKCPNAMAPMPHKK
;
A
#
# COMPACT_ATOMS: atom_id res chain seq x y z
N MET A 1 23.14 -11.83 -12.75
CA MET A 1 22.11 -12.05 -13.79
C MET A 1 20.79 -11.51 -13.28
N LYS A 2 20.14 -10.59 -14.01
CA LYS A 2 18.81 -10.06 -13.66
C LYS A 2 17.76 -11.08 -14.10
N PRO A 3 16.79 -11.50 -13.25
CA PRO A 3 15.72 -12.38 -13.70
C PRO A 3 14.94 -11.66 -14.82
N PRO A 4 14.58 -12.36 -15.91
CA PRO A 4 13.68 -11.79 -16.90
C PRO A 4 12.34 -11.51 -16.22
N GLY A 5 11.87 -10.26 -16.35
CA GLY A 5 10.52 -9.89 -15.96
C GLY A 5 9.47 -10.62 -16.81
N PRO A 6 8.18 -10.58 -16.43
CA PRO A 6 7.13 -11.22 -17.20
C PRO A 6 7.10 -10.67 -18.64
N PRO A 7 6.62 -11.46 -19.61
CA PRO A 7 6.60 -11.08 -21.02
C PRO A 7 5.60 -9.94 -21.25
N GLY A 8 6.05 -8.71 -21.09
CA GLY A 8 5.41 -7.51 -21.60
C GLY A 8 6.17 -7.04 -22.83
N SER A 9 5.47 -6.50 -23.82
CA SER A 9 5.93 -6.08 -25.16
C SER A 9 7.01 -4.98 -25.21
N GLY A 10 7.88 -4.85 -24.21
CA GLY A 10 8.99 -3.90 -24.15
C GLY A 10 8.60 -2.42 -24.09
N THR A 11 7.32 -2.09 -24.29
CA THR A 11 6.82 -0.72 -24.37
C THR A 11 6.26 -0.32 -23.00
N PRO A 12 6.70 0.80 -22.41
CA PRO A 12 6.07 1.35 -21.21
C PRO A 12 4.59 1.60 -21.45
N PRO A 13 3.72 1.34 -20.46
CA PRO A 13 2.29 1.60 -20.63
C PRO A 13 2.01 3.07 -20.88
N THR A 14 0.94 3.39 -21.62
CA THR A 14 0.50 4.76 -21.86
C THR A 14 -0.05 5.43 -20.60
N ALA A 15 -0.20 6.76 -20.62
CA ALA A 15 -0.79 7.50 -19.50
C ALA A 15 -2.23 7.06 -19.21
N GLU A 16 -3.01 6.82 -20.26
CA GLU A 16 -4.39 6.35 -20.17
C GLU A 16 -4.48 4.96 -19.55
N GLU A 17 -3.64 4.02 -19.99
CA GLU A 17 -3.61 2.66 -19.42
C GLU A 17 -3.19 2.69 -17.94
N ARG A 18 -2.27 3.58 -17.56
CA ARG A 18 -1.88 3.77 -16.15
C ARG A 18 -3.04 4.33 -15.32
N ALA A 19 -3.78 5.30 -15.85
CA ALA A 19 -4.95 5.87 -15.18
C ALA A 19 -6.05 4.81 -15.02
N ALA A 20 -6.35 4.04 -16.06
CA ALA A 20 -7.32 2.95 -16.01
C ALA A 20 -6.96 1.89 -14.97
N ARG A 21 -5.69 1.46 -14.91
CA ARG A 21 -5.23 0.52 -13.87
C ARG A 21 -5.33 1.10 -12.46
N LYS A 22 -5.01 2.38 -12.27
CA LYS A 22 -5.17 3.06 -10.98
C LYS A 22 -6.63 3.04 -10.52
N ILE A 23 -7.56 3.42 -11.39
CA ILE A 23 -9.00 3.37 -11.09
C ILE A 23 -9.45 1.96 -10.73
N ALA A 24 -8.98 0.94 -11.46
CA ALA A 24 -9.32 -0.45 -11.17
C ALA A 24 -8.84 -0.87 -9.77
N HIS A 25 -7.63 -0.47 -9.35
CA HIS A 25 -7.13 -0.74 -8.00
C HIS A 25 -7.89 0.03 -6.93
N GLU A 26 -8.22 1.30 -7.16
CA GLU A 26 -9.05 2.10 -6.25
C GLU A 26 -10.39 1.42 -5.96
N CYS A 27 -11.06 0.94 -7.00
CA CYS A 27 -12.34 0.27 -6.85
C CYS A 27 -12.23 -1.15 -6.26
N ALA A 28 -11.16 -1.87 -6.57
CA ALA A 28 -10.90 -3.17 -5.95
C ALA A 28 -10.70 -3.03 -4.44
N ASP A 29 -9.87 -2.09 -3.99
CA ASP A 29 -9.64 -1.84 -2.56
C ASP A 29 -10.89 -1.31 -1.87
N GLU A 30 -11.65 -0.40 -2.48
CA GLU A 30 -12.92 0.06 -1.91
C GLU A 30 -13.92 -1.09 -1.70
N CYS A 31 -14.03 -1.99 -2.69
CA CYS A 31 -14.87 -3.19 -2.59
C CYS A 31 -14.42 -4.11 -1.43
N LEU A 32 -13.12 -4.37 -1.32
CA LEU A 32 -12.56 -5.20 -0.25
C LEU A 32 -12.83 -4.59 1.13
N TYR A 33 -12.58 -3.29 1.30
CA TYR A 33 -12.82 -2.60 2.57
C TYR A 33 -14.29 -2.61 2.94
N LYS A 34 -15.19 -2.39 1.96
CA LYS A 34 -16.64 -2.50 2.18
C LYS A 34 -17.03 -3.90 2.65
N SER A 35 -16.55 -4.95 1.97
CA SER A 35 -16.85 -6.35 2.30
C SER A 35 -16.35 -6.77 3.69
N SER A 36 -15.29 -6.09 4.16
CA SER A 36 -14.65 -6.34 5.46
C SER A 36 -15.16 -5.42 6.56
N ASN A 37 -16.22 -4.64 6.33
CA ASN A 37 -16.76 -3.64 7.28
C ASN A 37 -15.70 -2.62 7.76
N LEU A 38 -14.79 -2.23 6.87
CA LEU A 38 -13.77 -1.21 7.11
C LEU A 38 -14.16 0.16 6.55
N LEU A 39 -15.35 0.26 5.97
CA LEU A 39 -15.99 1.52 5.58
C LEU A 39 -17.22 1.74 6.44
N THR A 40 -17.45 3.00 6.79
CA THR A 40 -18.70 3.47 7.39
C THR A 40 -19.86 3.32 6.39
N SER A 41 -21.09 3.49 6.86
CA SER A 41 -22.29 3.52 6.00
C SER A 41 -22.24 4.62 4.93
N ALA A 42 -21.47 5.69 5.15
CA ALA A 42 -21.24 6.76 4.19
C ALA A 42 -20.18 6.42 3.12
N GLY A 43 -19.57 5.22 3.18
CA GLY A 43 -18.50 4.81 2.26
C GLY A 43 -17.11 5.37 2.61
N GLU A 44 -16.98 6.02 3.76
CA GLU A 44 -15.73 6.60 4.26
C GLU A 44 -14.94 5.58 5.08
N LEU A 45 -13.61 5.69 5.13
CA LEU A 45 -12.76 4.83 5.97
C LEU A 45 -13.22 4.85 7.44
N ASP A 46 -13.54 3.67 7.98
CA ASP A 46 -13.83 3.49 9.40
C ASP A 46 -12.50 3.38 10.17
N LYS A 47 -12.03 4.53 10.68
CA LYS A 47 -10.72 4.62 11.34
C LYS A 47 -10.60 3.68 12.53
N ASP A 48 -11.65 3.51 13.31
CA ASP A 48 -11.61 2.70 14.51
C ASP A 48 -11.60 1.21 14.17
N ALA A 49 -12.46 0.77 13.23
CA ALA A 49 -12.46 -0.60 12.73
C ALA A 49 -11.12 -0.97 12.09
N ILE A 50 -10.54 -0.06 11.30
CA ILE A 50 -9.23 -0.26 10.65
C ILE A 50 -8.11 -0.36 11.68
N LYS A 51 -8.04 0.55 12.67
CA LYS A 51 -7.02 0.48 13.72
C LYS A 51 -7.15 -0.80 14.54
N ALA A 52 -8.38 -1.17 14.91
CA ALA A 52 -8.65 -2.42 15.63
C ALA A 52 -8.17 -3.64 14.82
N LEU A 53 -8.43 -3.68 13.51
CA LEU A 53 -7.93 -4.74 12.65
C LEU A 53 -6.39 -4.77 12.61
N VAL A 54 -5.73 -3.62 12.46
CA VAL A 54 -4.26 -3.53 12.43
C VAL A 54 -3.64 -4.03 13.74
N THR A 55 -4.14 -3.58 14.88
CA THR A 55 -3.65 -4.03 16.20
C THR A 55 -3.89 -5.52 16.43
N LYS A 56 -4.97 -6.08 15.86
CA LYS A 56 -5.24 -7.52 15.90
C LYS A 56 -4.26 -8.33 15.03
N LEU A 57 -3.93 -7.84 13.83
CA LEU A 57 -3.12 -8.57 12.86
C LEU A 57 -1.61 -8.46 13.10
N TYR A 58 -1.15 -7.32 13.63
CA TYR A 58 0.27 -7.03 13.80
C TYR A 58 0.62 -6.95 15.28
N THR A 59 1.35 -7.96 15.75
CA THR A 59 1.77 -8.11 17.14
C THR A 59 3.29 -8.26 17.24
N GLY A 60 3.82 -8.34 18.46
CA GLY A 60 5.26 -8.48 18.71
C GLY A 60 6.05 -7.32 18.09
N ASP A 61 7.18 -7.64 17.46
CA ASP A 61 8.10 -6.67 16.85
C ASP A 61 7.45 -5.78 15.77
N TRP A 62 6.33 -6.20 15.20
CA TRP A 62 5.61 -5.45 14.18
C TRP A 62 4.57 -4.47 14.74
N ALA A 63 4.19 -4.60 16.02
CA ALA A 63 3.09 -3.82 16.60
C ALA A 63 3.32 -2.31 16.46
N THR A 64 4.48 -1.82 16.89
CA THR A 64 4.83 -0.39 16.84
C THR A 64 4.93 0.14 15.40
N ALA A 65 5.50 -0.65 14.48
CA ALA A 65 5.61 -0.26 13.08
C ALA A 65 4.21 -0.13 12.44
N ALA A 66 3.32 -1.09 12.73
CA ALA A 66 1.97 -1.11 12.20
C ALA A 66 1.09 0.01 12.76
N THR A 67 1.12 0.26 14.07
CA THR A 67 0.33 1.35 14.68
C THR A 67 0.80 2.72 14.17
N THR A 68 2.11 2.94 14.13
CA THR A 68 2.68 4.18 13.57
C THR A 68 2.32 4.37 12.10
N ALA A 69 2.40 3.30 11.31
CA ALA A 69 2.05 3.34 9.89
C ALA A 69 0.58 3.65 9.68
N ILE A 70 -0.33 2.99 10.40
CA ILE A 70 -1.76 3.17 10.16
C ILE A 70 -2.24 4.55 10.58
N ASP A 71 -1.74 5.09 11.70
CA ASP A 71 -2.07 6.45 12.14
C ASP A 71 -1.65 7.50 11.11
N LYS A 72 -0.42 7.40 10.61
CA LYS A 72 0.10 8.27 9.56
C LYS A 72 -0.74 8.17 8.29
N CYS A 73 -1.06 6.95 7.85
CA CYS A 73 -1.73 6.73 6.57
C CYS A 73 -3.22 7.09 6.60
N LEU A 74 -3.91 6.89 7.73
CA LEU A 74 -5.28 7.37 7.89
C LEU A 74 -5.38 8.90 7.86
N ALA A 75 -4.31 9.61 8.23
CA ALA A 75 -4.26 11.06 8.15
C ALA A 75 -4.10 11.59 6.71
N SER A 76 -3.41 10.86 5.82
CA SER A 76 -3.14 11.31 4.45
C SER A 76 -4.07 10.71 3.39
N ALA A 77 -4.62 9.51 3.61
CA ALA A 77 -5.28 8.72 2.57
C ALA A 77 -6.37 9.48 1.80
N LYS A 78 -7.25 10.20 2.50
CA LYS A 78 -8.34 10.94 1.86
C LYS A 78 -7.85 12.11 1.02
N GLY A 79 -6.79 12.79 1.46
CA GLY A 79 -6.18 13.90 0.72
C GLY A 79 -5.44 13.46 -0.56
N GLU A 80 -5.10 12.17 -0.66
CA GLU A 80 -4.44 11.58 -1.84
C GLU A 80 -5.44 11.01 -2.88
N VAL A 81 -6.75 11.10 -2.62
CA VAL A 81 -7.78 10.71 -3.60
C VAL A 81 -7.86 11.77 -4.68
N GLU A 82 -7.65 11.38 -5.93
CA GLU A 82 -7.69 12.32 -7.05
C GLU A 82 -9.14 12.70 -7.38
N ALA A 83 -9.36 13.91 -7.88
CA ALA A 83 -10.67 14.36 -8.33
C ALA A 83 -11.26 13.45 -9.44
N THR A 84 -10.39 12.85 -10.26
CA THR A 84 -10.73 11.94 -11.37
C THR A 84 -10.97 10.49 -10.93
N SER A 85 -10.68 10.11 -9.68
CA SER A 85 -10.92 8.75 -9.18
C SER A 85 -12.41 8.40 -9.27
N LYS A 86 -12.76 7.16 -9.65
CA LYS A 86 -14.17 6.71 -9.65
C LYS A 86 -14.63 6.20 -8.29
N CYS A 87 -13.72 5.52 -7.59
CA CYS A 87 -13.92 5.05 -6.22
C CYS A 87 -13.19 6.01 -5.27
N LYS A 88 -13.89 6.44 -4.22
CA LYS A 88 -13.57 7.66 -3.46
C LYS A 88 -13.32 7.42 -1.98
N SER A 89 -13.44 6.18 -1.49
CA SER A 89 -13.24 5.85 -0.08
C SER A 89 -11.85 6.22 0.44
N GLY A 90 -10.83 6.24 -0.43
CA GLY A 90 -9.42 6.37 -0.04
C GLY A 90 -8.78 5.05 0.39
N SER A 91 -9.46 3.91 0.22
CA SER A 91 -8.95 2.58 0.59
C SER A 91 -7.63 2.23 -0.10
N PHE A 92 -7.50 2.54 -1.40
CA PHE A 92 -6.25 2.28 -2.14
C PHE A 92 -5.09 3.15 -1.66
N GLN A 93 -5.35 4.43 -1.41
CA GLN A 93 -4.37 5.37 -0.88
C GLN A 93 -3.86 4.90 0.49
N LEU A 94 -4.78 4.48 1.36
CA LEU A 94 -4.48 3.91 2.66
C LEU A 94 -3.63 2.63 2.53
N SER A 95 -4.08 1.64 1.74
CA SER A 95 -3.36 0.38 1.52
C SER A 95 -1.95 0.61 0.98
N ARG A 96 -1.81 1.49 -0.01
CA ARG A 96 -0.51 1.86 -0.59
C ARG A 96 0.41 2.52 0.43
N CYS A 97 -0.09 3.49 1.19
CA CYS A 97 0.67 4.16 2.23
C CYS A 97 1.10 3.18 3.33
N PHE A 98 0.19 2.31 3.76
CA PHE A 98 0.42 1.36 4.84
C PHE A 98 1.49 0.35 4.45
N MET A 99 1.36 -0.32 3.30
CA MET A 99 2.36 -1.27 2.80
C MET A 99 3.75 -0.64 2.68
N ARG A 100 3.83 0.59 2.17
CA ARG A 100 5.08 1.32 2.04
C ARG A 100 5.71 1.66 3.39
N SER A 101 4.89 2.13 4.33
CA SER A 101 5.36 2.48 5.68
C SER A 101 5.84 1.23 6.44
N MET A 102 5.12 0.12 6.29
CA MET A 102 5.50 -1.18 6.86
C MET A 102 6.83 -1.69 6.29
N PHE A 103 7.06 -1.56 4.98
CA PHE A 103 8.35 -1.94 4.38
C PHE A 103 9.51 -1.09 4.92
N LEU A 104 9.32 0.23 4.98
CA LEU A 104 10.36 1.14 5.47
C LEU A 104 10.64 0.97 6.97
N GLY A 105 9.61 0.62 7.74
CA GLY A 105 9.67 0.32 9.17
C GLY A 105 9.87 -1.16 9.50
N CYS A 106 10.31 -1.99 8.55
CA CYS A 106 10.53 -3.42 8.77
C CYS A 106 11.49 -3.65 9.96
N PRO A 107 11.07 -4.38 11.00
CA PRO A 107 11.91 -4.68 12.17
C PRO A 107 13.18 -5.42 11.76
N ALA A 108 14.28 -5.16 12.48
CA ALA A 108 15.56 -5.81 12.21
C ALA A 108 15.48 -7.34 12.29
N SER A 109 14.64 -7.89 13.19
CA SER A 109 14.39 -9.32 13.33
C SER A 109 13.75 -9.97 12.10
N SER A 110 13.06 -9.18 11.27
CA SER A 110 12.37 -9.63 10.04
C SER A 110 13.03 -9.10 8.77
N TRP A 111 14.11 -8.34 8.89
CA TRP A 111 14.81 -7.74 7.76
C TRP A 111 15.85 -8.70 7.18
N THR A 112 15.79 -8.91 5.86
CA THR A 112 16.81 -9.66 5.14
C THR A 112 17.93 -8.72 4.74
N GLU A 113 19.13 -8.93 5.28
CA GLU A 113 20.33 -8.20 4.86
C GLU A 113 20.79 -8.68 3.49
N SER A 114 20.40 -7.94 2.45
CA SER A 114 20.83 -8.16 1.07
C SER A 114 20.98 -6.85 0.30
N THR A 115 21.77 -6.89 -0.77
CA THR A 115 21.94 -5.74 -1.67
C THR A 115 20.62 -5.33 -2.33
N GLU A 116 19.77 -6.30 -2.66
CA GLU A 116 18.44 -6.04 -3.23
C GLU A 116 17.50 -5.38 -2.23
N CYS A 117 17.46 -5.85 -0.99
CA CYS A 117 16.65 -5.26 0.08
C CYS A 117 17.11 -3.83 0.39
N ALA A 118 18.41 -3.59 0.50
CA ALA A 118 18.98 -2.26 0.70
C ALA A 118 18.65 -1.31 -0.47
N ALA A 119 18.78 -1.77 -1.72
CA ALA A 119 18.43 -1.00 -2.91
C ALA A 119 16.93 -0.67 -2.96
N ALA A 120 16.06 -1.60 -2.59
CA ALA A 120 14.62 -1.39 -2.52
C ALA A 120 14.28 -0.32 -1.46
N LYS A 121 14.86 -0.40 -0.26
CA LYS A 121 14.66 0.59 0.80
C LYS A 121 15.15 1.98 0.38
N ALA A 122 16.31 2.06 -0.27
CA ALA A 122 16.85 3.30 -0.81
C ALA A 122 15.94 3.90 -1.90
N ARG A 123 15.44 3.08 -2.82
CA ARG A 123 14.50 3.51 -3.87
C ARG A 123 13.23 4.06 -3.28
N LEU A 124 12.62 3.36 -2.33
CA LEU A 124 11.41 3.85 -1.67
C LEU A 124 11.72 5.19 -1.00
N THR A 125 12.76 5.28 -0.19
CA THR A 125 13.13 6.54 0.49
C THR A 125 13.28 7.72 -0.48
N LYS A 126 13.90 7.51 -1.65
CA LYS A 126 14.11 8.56 -2.67
C LYS A 126 12.87 8.87 -3.52
N CYS A 127 11.94 7.92 -3.67
CA CYS A 127 10.80 8.02 -4.57
C CYS A 127 9.49 7.87 -3.78
N PRO A 128 8.82 8.97 -3.37
CA PRO A 128 7.60 8.95 -2.56
C PRO A 128 6.46 8.12 -3.17
N ASN A 129 6.33 8.16 -4.50
CA ASN A 129 5.27 7.46 -5.24
C ASN A 129 5.65 6.05 -5.71
N ALA A 130 6.85 5.56 -5.37
CA ALA A 130 7.24 4.20 -5.71
C ALA A 130 6.46 3.19 -4.85
N MET A 131 5.89 2.19 -5.50
CA MET A 131 5.23 1.05 -4.85
C MET A 131 6.25 0.21 -4.09
N ALA A 132 5.86 -0.26 -2.90
CA ALA A 132 6.64 -1.22 -2.14
C ALA A 132 6.81 -2.52 -2.96
N PRO A 133 7.95 -3.21 -2.85
CA PRO A 133 8.11 -4.54 -3.44
C PRO A 133 7.02 -5.47 -2.91
N MET A 134 6.32 -6.15 -3.82
CA MET A 134 5.39 -7.21 -3.44
C MET A 134 6.20 -8.42 -2.92
N PRO A 135 5.70 -9.15 -1.90
CA PRO A 135 6.30 -10.40 -1.51
C PRO A 135 6.18 -11.39 -2.68
N HIS A 136 7.28 -11.64 -3.38
CA HIS A 136 7.35 -12.74 -4.32
C HIS A 136 7.58 -14.03 -3.52
N LYS A 137 6.60 -14.94 -3.53
CA LYS A 137 6.85 -16.32 -3.11
C LYS A 137 7.96 -16.85 -4.00
N LYS A 138 9.06 -17.30 -3.40
CA LYS A 138 9.97 -18.22 -4.08
C LYS A 138 9.32 -19.59 -4.15
#